data_AF-A0AAN7VKJ3-F1
#
_entry.id   AF-A0AAN7VKJ3-F1
#
_cell.length_a   1.000
_cell.length_b   1.000
_cell.length_c   1.000
_cell.angle_alpha   90.00
_cell.angle_beta   90.00
_cell.angle_gamma   90.00
#
_symmetry.space_group_name_H-M   'P 1'
#
loop_
_entity.id
_entity.type
_entity.pdbx_description
1 polymer ?
#
loop_
_entity_poly.entity_id
_entity_poly.type
_entity_poly.pdbx_seq_one_letter_code
_entity_poly.pdbx_strand_id
1 'polypeptide(L)'
;MCPLSVEIVLAMVFVGATGETAKQLSLVTHLPNDHDEVVEMFSEVIPQLESSDQYTFESANKIYVLNMYKIQEQYNNIVVNKFKSEIEDDLNEDSRLMILNAMYFKGQWANEFKESSTESKPFFLNSTHYIDIDMMSNKGRYKYYEDTELKAKFLEIPYKGNDVSMIIALPDKPEDIYTLENNMDIVLKPKFQYFVNINIRIPKFEVKESIKFKKILQSVSNRPYYLKILIFQNYS
;
A
#
# COMPACT_ATOMS: atom_id res chain seq x y z
N MET A 1 -5.11 3.62 1.36
CA MET A 1 -4.89 2.22 0.90
C MET A 1 -3.40 2.01 0.68
N CYS A 2 -2.85 0.86 1.03
CA CYS A 2 -1.47 0.49 0.70
C CYS A 2 -1.47 -0.39 -0.57
N PRO A 3 -0.99 0.08 -1.73
CA PRO A 3 -1.03 -0.68 -3.00
C PRO A 3 -0.26 -2.00 -2.93
N LEU A 4 0.95 -1.98 -2.38
CA LEU A 4 1.80 -3.17 -2.21
C LEU A 4 1.11 -4.28 -1.42
N SER A 5 0.34 -3.90 -0.41
CA SER A 5 -0.46 -4.81 0.40
C SER A 5 -1.51 -5.58 -0.41
N VAL A 6 -2.18 -4.87 -1.31
CA VAL A 6 -3.16 -5.45 -2.24
C VAL A 6 -2.47 -6.37 -3.22
N GLU A 7 -1.29 -5.96 -3.71
CA GLU A 7 -0.50 -6.74 -4.66
C GLU A 7 0.01 -8.05 -4.07
N ILE A 8 0.52 -8.04 -2.83
CA ILE A 8 0.91 -9.25 -2.10
C ILE A 8 -0.27 -10.22 -1.98
N VAL A 9 -1.46 -9.71 -1.63
CA VAL A 9 -2.66 -10.55 -1.56
C VAL A 9 -3.05 -11.12 -2.92
N LEU A 10 -3.05 -10.30 -3.98
CA LEU A 10 -3.36 -10.78 -5.33
C LEU A 10 -2.33 -11.80 -5.82
N ALA A 11 -1.05 -11.63 -5.50
CA ALA A 11 0.01 -12.58 -5.81
C ALA A 11 -0.20 -13.91 -5.09
N MET A 12 -0.53 -13.91 -3.80
CA MET A 12 -0.86 -15.14 -3.06
C MET A 12 -2.06 -15.87 -3.69
N VAL A 13 -3.09 -15.14 -4.13
CA VAL A 13 -4.25 -15.72 -4.81
C VAL A 13 -3.89 -16.24 -6.20
N PHE A 14 -3.07 -15.51 -6.95
CA PHE A 14 -2.59 -15.88 -8.28
C PHE A 14 -1.81 -17.19 -8.25
N VAL A 15 -0.85 -17.33 -7.32
CA VAL A 15 -0.02 -18.53 -7.17
C VAL A 15 -0.87 -19.78 -6.85
N GLY A 16 -2.02 -19.62 -6.19
CA GLY A 16 -2.98 -20.70 -5.93
C GLY A 16 -4.03 -20.93 -7.02
N ALA A 17 -4.14 -20.02 -7.99
CA ALA A 17 -5.11 -20.08 -9.08
C ALA A 17 -4.55 -20.83 -10.29
N THR A 18 -5.39 -21.36 -11.17
CA THR A 18 -4.95 -21.96 -12.43
C THR A 18 -5.91 -21.61 -13.57
N GLY A 19 -5.52 -21.95 -14.80
CA GLY A 19 -6.36 -21.80 -15.99
C GLY A 19 -6.80 -20.35 -16.21
N GLU A 20 -8.09 -20.13 -16.43
CA GLU A 20 -8.62 -18.80 -16.72
C GLU A 20 -8.56 -17.85 -15.52
N THR A 21 -8.67 -18.35 -14.29
CA THR A 21 -8.59 -17.52 -13.09
C THR A 21 -7.19 -16.94 -12.93
N ALA A 22 -6.14 -17.74 -13.13
CA ALA A 22 -4.76 -17.24 -13.11
C ALA A 22 -4.53 -16.18 -14.19
N LYS A 23 -4.99 -16.42 -15.42
CA LYS A 23 -4.88 -15.44 -16.53
C LYS A 23 -5.57 -14.11 -16.24
N GLN A 24 -6.77 -14.14 -15.65
CA GLN A 24 -7.48 -12.91 -15.29
C GLN A 24 -6.74 -12.13 -14.20
N LEU A 25 -6.18 -12.84 -13.22
CA LEU A 25 -5.41 -12.21 -12.14
C LEU A 25 -4.10 -11.61 -12.66
N SER A 26 -3.34 -12.32 -13.51
CA SER A 26 -2.09 -11.78 -14.07
C SER A 26 -2.33 -10.55 -14.95
N LEU A 27 -3.38 -10.55 -15.77
CA LEU A 27 -3.72 -9.41 -16.63
C LEU A 27 -3.97 -8.12 -15.85
N VAL A 28 -4.56 -8.22 -14.67
CA VAL A 28 -4.98 -7.06 -13.87
C VAL A 28 -3.85 -6.59 -12.97
N THR A 29 -3.14 -7.55 -12.38
CA THR A 29 -2.03 -7.26 -11.47
C THR A 29 -0.77 -6.82 -12.21
N HIS A 30 -0.74 -7.01 -13.54
CA HIS A 30 0.47 -6.87 -14.36
C HIS A 30 1.63 -7.77 -13.89
N LEU A 31 1.31 -8.84 -13.15
CA LEU A 31 2.29 -9.83 -12.72
C LEU A 31 2.71 -10.72 -13.91
N PRO A 32 3.92 -11.28 -13.86
CA PRO A 32 4.31 -12.37 -14.74
C PRO A 32 3.27 -13.49 -14.75
N ASN A 33 3.11 -14.14 -15.91
CA ASN A 33 2.20 -15.28 -16.05
C ASN A 33 2.75 -16.57 -15.42
N ASP A 34 4.02 -16.56 -15.02
CA ASP A 34 4.69 -17.68 -14.37
C ASP A 34 4.59 -17.57 -12.85
N HIS A 35 4.14 -18.63 -12.19
CA HIS A 35 3.96 -18.61 -10.73
C HIS A 35 5.29 -18.57 -9.99
N ASP A 36 6.30 -19.27 -10.47
CA ASP A 36 7.59 -19.37 -9.80
C ASP A 36 8.31 -18.02 -9.87
N GLU A 37 8.22 -17.32 -11.01
CA GLU A 37 8.72 -15.94 -11.17
C GLU A 37 8.05 -14.98 -10.18
N VAL A 38 6.73 -15.07 -10.02
CA VAL A 38 5.99 -14.25 -9.03
C VAL A 38 6.44 -14.58 -7.61
N VAL A 39 6.58 -15.86 -7.28
CA VAL A 39 7.02 -16.30 -5.94
C VAL A 39 8.44 -15.82 -5.64
N GLU A 40 9.36 -15.91 -6.60
CA GLU A 40 10.74 -15.44 -6.46
C GLU A 40 10.77 -13.93 -6.19
N MET A 41 10.09 -13.15 -7.03
CA MET A 41 10.00 -11.69 -6.90
C MET A 41 9.50 -11.25 -5.51
N PHE A 42 8.38 -11.81 -5.03
CA PHE A 42 7.86 -11.43 -3.72
C PHE A 42 8.71 -11.96 -2.56
N SER A 43 9.42 -13.07 -2.74
CA SER A 43 10.33 -13.59 -1.72
C SER A 43 11.57 -12.72 -1.51
N GLU A 44 11.95 -11.91 -2.50
CA GLU A 44 13.01 -10.90 -2.38
C GLU A 44 12.49 -9.58 -1.81
N VAL A 45 11.29 -9.15 -2.25
CA VAL A 45 10.73 -7.85 -1.87
C VAL A 45 10.24 -7.85 -0.42
N ILE A 46 9.49 -8.86 0.01
CA ILE A 46 8.83 -8.86 1.33
C ILE A 46 9.82 -8.70 2.50
N PRO A 47 10.96 -9.42 2.53
CA PRO A 47 11.94 -9.23 3.61
C PRO A 47 12.56 -7.83 3.67
N GLN A 48 12.64 -7.12 2.53
CA GLN A 48 13.16 -5.74 2.50
C GLN A 48 12.18 -4.72 3.09
N LEU A 49 10.90 -5.10 3.21
CA LEU A 49 9.88 -4.28 3.85
C LEU A 49 9.88 -4.45 5.37
N GLU A 50 10.53 -5.48 5.90
CA GLU A 50 10.54 -5.74 7.34
C GLU A 50 11.13 -4.56 8.12
N SER A 51 10.67 -4.42 9.36
CA SER A 51 11.04 -3.31 10.24
C SER A 51 12.55 -3.18 10.39
N SER A 52 13.03 -1.94 10.45
CA SER A 52 14.40 -1.62 10.85
C SER A 52 14.40 -0.99 12.26
N ASP A 53 15.57 -0.74 12.83
CA ASP A 53 15.69 0.01 14.09
C ASP A 53 15.12 1.44 14.01
N GLN A 54 14.81 1.93 12.81
CA GLN A 54 14.52 3.34 12.52
C GLN A 54 13.05 3.58 12.12
N TYR A 55 12.37 2.54 11.65
CA TYR A 55 10.94 2.53 11.39
C TYR A 55 10.34 1.15 11.65
N THR A 56 9.12 1.16 12.15
CA THR A 56 8.29 -0.04 12.24
C THR A 56 7.44 -0.14 10.98
N PHE A 57 7.62 -1.22 10.23
CA PHE A 57 6.71 -1.67 9.20
C PHE A 57 6.27 -3.09 9.53
N GLU A 58 4.98 -3.27 9.77
CA GLU A 58 4.38 -4.55 10.09
C GLU A 58 3.33 -4.89 9.04
N SER A 59 3.42 -6.11 8.52
CA SER A 59 2.49 -6.67 7.55
C SER A 59 1.94 -7.96 8.13
N ALA A 60 0.62 -8.02 8.31
CA ALA A 60 -0.08 -9.21 8.75
C ALA A 60 -1.00 -9.68 7.63
N ASN A 61 -0.63 -10.79 7.00
CA ASN A 61 -1.34 -11.40 5.89
C ASN A 61 -1.85 -12.77 6.32
N LYS A 62 -3.16 -12.98 6.20
CA LYS A 62 -3.78 -14.24 6.59
C LYS A 62 -4.88 -14.65 5.64
N ILE A 63 -4.81 -15.89 5.20
CA ILE A 63 -5.82 -16.53 4.36
C ILE A 63 -6.63 -17.47 5.25
N TYR A 64 -7.94 -17.27 5.28
CA TYR A 64 -8.87 -18.18 5.94
C TYR A 64 -9.62 -18.98 4.90
N VAL A 65 -9.72 -20.28 5.11
CA VAL A 65 -10.32 -21.26 4.21
C VAL A 65 -11.45 -21.99 4.91
N LEU A 66 -12.50 -22.34 4.18
CA LEU A 66 -13.57 -23.20 4.70
C LEU A 66 -13.03 -24.58 5.09
N ASN A 67 -13.32 -25.01 6.32
CA ASN A 67 -12.74 -26.19 6.97
C ASN A 67 -12.93 -27.51 6.20
N MET A 68 -13.86 -27.55 5.25
CA MET A 68 -14.11 -28.72 4.39
C MET A 68 -13.09 -28.91 3.27
N TYR A 69 -12.22 -27.91 3.04
CA TYR A 69 -11.24 -27.97 1.99
C TYR A 69 -9.84 -28.29 2.51
N LYS A 70 -9.16 -29.24 1.86
CA LYS A 70 -7.74 -29.51 2.11
C LYS A 70 -6.88 -28.54 1.32
N ILE A 71 -6.01 -27.82 2.03
CA ILE A 71 -4.97 -26.98 1.44
C ILE A 71 -3.82 -27.88 0.98
N GLN A 72 -3.34 -27.66 -0.25
CA GLN A 72 -2.17 -28.37 -0.75
C GLN A 72 -0.91 -27.96 0.03
N GLU A 73 -0.15 -28.94 0.50
CA GLU A 73 1.05 -28.71 1.32
C GLU A 73 2.08 -27.81 0.63
N GLN A 74 2.27 -28.00 -0.69
CA GLN A 74 3.20 -27.19 -1.47
C GLN A 74 2.78 -25.71 -1.52
N TYR A 75 1.48 -25.43 -1.66
CA TYR A 75 0.95 -24.07 -1.61
C TYR A 75 1.10 -23.45 -0.21
N ASN A 76 0.78 -24.21 0.84
CA ASN A 76 0.98 -23.77 2.22
C ASN A 76 2.45 -23.38 2.49
N ASN A 77 3.39 -24.20 2.02
CA ASN A 77 4.82 -23.92 2.15
C ASN A 77 5.24 -22.63 1.43
N ILE A 78 4.66 -22.33 0.27
CA ILE A 78 4.93 -21.08 -0.45
C ILE A 78 4.38 -19.88 0.35
N VAL A 79 3.13 -19.93 0.79
CA VAL A 79 2.49 -18.82 1.52
C VAL A 79 3.23 -18.52 2.83
N VAL A 80 3.58 -19.56 3.59
CA VAL A 80 4.31 -19.39 4.87
C VAL A 80 5.73 -18.90 4.66
N ASN A 81 6.50 -19.53 3.77
CA ASN A 81 7.94 -19.27 3.71
C ASN A 81 8.32 -18.13 2.78
N LYS A 82 7.58 -17.94 1.68
CA LYS A 82 7.88 -16.96 0.62
C LYS A 82 7.11 -15.66 0.80
N PHE A 83 5.85 -15.75 1.24
CA PHE A 83 5.01 -14.57 1.49
C PHE A 83 4.99 -14.13 2.96
N LYS A 84 5.59 -14.90 3.88
CA LYS A 84 5.58 -14.63 5.33
C LYS A 84 4.16 -14.46 5.87
N SER A 85 3.25 -15.31 5.41
CA SER A 85 1.81 -15.23 5.66
C SER A 85 1.29 -16.52 6.28
N GLU A 86 0.09 -16.48 6.85
CA GLU A 86 -0.55 -17.64 7.48
C GLU A 86 -1.77 -18.11 6.70
N ILE A 87 -2.05 -19.41 6.75
CA ILE A 87 -3.32 -19.99 6.30
C ILE A 87 -3.99 -20.71 7.46
N GLU A 88 -5.27 -20.43 7.70
CA GLU A 88 -6.09 -21.12 8.69
C GLU A 88 -7.37 -21.70 8.07
N ASP A 89 -7.75 -22.87 8.53
CA ASP A 89 -8.99 -23.56 8.22
C ASP A 89 -10.03 -23.33 9.33
N ASP A 90 -10.48 -22.08 9.47
CA ASP A 90 -11.44 -21.66 10.51
C ASP A 90 -12.63 -20.85 9.95
N LEU A 91 -13.01 -21.06 8.68
CA LEU A 91 -14.24 -20.46 8.15
C LEU A 91 -15.45 -21.38 8.31
N ASN A 92 -16.56 -20.77 8.70
CA ASN A 92 -17.89 -21.38 8.74
C ASN A 92 -18.49 -21.54 7.33
N GLU A 93 -19.57 -22.34 7.23
CA GLU A 93 -20.18 -22.79 5.96
C GLU A 93 -20.63 -21.67 5.00
N ASP A 94 -20.74 -20.42 5.47
CA ASP A 94 -21.19 -19.27 4.66
C ASP A 94 -20.07 -18.64 3.81
N SER A 95 -18.80 -18.91 4.12
CA SER A 95 -17.64 -18.30 3.45
C SER A 95 -16.62 -19.33 3.00
N ARG A 96 -16.32 -19.38 1.70
CA ARG A 96 -15.35 -20.35 1.14
C ARG A 96 -13.89 -19.94 1.30
N LEU A 97 -13.62 -18.64 1.29
CA LEU A 97 -12.31 -18.03 1.40
C LEU A 97 -12.44 -16.59 1.90
N MET A 98 -11.58 -16.19 2.83
CA MET A 98 -11.44 -14.83 3.30
C MET A 98 -9.95 -14.49 3.36
N ILE A 99 -9.58 -13.28 2.94
CA ILE A 99 -8.21 -12.82 3.06
C ILE A 99 -8.22 -11.55 3.90
N LEU A 100 -7.47 -11.59 4.99
CA LEU A 100 -7.22 -10.44 5.85
C LEU A 100 -5.81 -9.97 5.62
N ASN A 101 -5.69 -8.67 5.41
CA ASN A 101 -4.43 -8.00 5.24
C ASN A 101 -4.46 -6.71 6.05
N ALA A 102 -3.46 -6.54 6.90
CA ALA A 102 -3.26 -5.35 7.69
C ALA A 102 -1.81 -4.88 7.54
N MET A 103 -1.65 -3.59 7.27
CA MET A 103 -0.34 -2.93 7.20
C MET A 103 -0.29 -1.82 8.22
N TYR A 104 0.82 -1.76 8.94
CA TYR A 104 1.12 -0.69 9.88
C TYR A 104 2.49 -0.11 9.55
N PHE A 105 2.57 1.21 9.47
CA PHE A 105 3.82 1.92 9.29
C PHE A 105 3.96 3.05 10.30
N LYS A 106 5.12 3.11 10.95
CA LYS A 106 5.52 4.19 11.85
C LYS A 106 7.02 4.41 11.75
N GLY A 107 7.42 5.51 11.12
CA GLY A 107 8.82 5.94 11.04
C GLY A 107 9.15 7.13 11.92
N GLN A 108 10.43 7.28 12.27
CA GLN A 108 10.96 8.51 12.87
C GLN A 108 11.49 9.42 11.77
N TRP A 109 11.15 10.72 11.78
CA TRP A 109 11.69 11.67 10.80
C TRP A 109 13.21 11.80 10.96
N ALA A 110 13.96 11.91 9.86
CA ALA A 110 15.40 12.15 9.93
C ALA A 110 15.73 13.52 10.55
N ASN A 111 14.88 14.52 10.27
CA ASN A 111 14.90 15.82 10.91
C ASN A 111 13.54 16.04 11.61
N GLU A 112 13.52 15.81 12.92
CA GLU A 112 12.30 15.75 13.71
C GLU A 112 11.61 17.10 13.89
N PHE A 113 10.28 17.06 13.98
CA PHE A 113 9.47 18.20 14.37
C PHE A 113 9.47 18.30 15.90
N LYS A 114 10.00 19.40 16.43
CA LYS A 114 9.95 19.64 17.88
C LYS A 114 8.49 19.88 18.27
N GLU A 115 8.00 19.16 19.30
CA GLU A 115 6.63 19.34 19.81
C GLU A 115 6.36 20.80 20.24
N SER A 116 7.38 21.52 20.73
CA SER A 116 7.28 22.94 21.06
C SER A 116 7.06 23.87 19.86
N SER A 117 7.27 23.36 18.63
CA SER A 117 7.06 24.08 17.37
C SER A 117 5.76 23.65 16.67
N THR A 118 4.96 22.78 17.32
CA THR A 118 3.62 22.41 16.86
C THR A 118 2.63 23.45 17.36
N GLU A 119 1.85 24.01 16.45
CA GLU A 119 0.85 25.03 16.77
C GLU A 119 -0.47 24.73 16.05
N SER A 120 -1.59 25.10 16.68
CA SER A 120 -2.90 25.08 16.01
C SER A 120 -2.91 26.09 14.86
N LYS A 121 -3.16 25.61 13.63
CA LYS A 121 -3.26 26.43 12.40
C LYS A 121 -4.42 25.98 11.52
N PRO A 122 -4.96 26.88 10.69
CA PRO A 122 -6.02 26.53 9.74
C PRO A 122 -5.51 25.61 8.63
N PHE A 123 -6.28 24.57 8.34
CA PHE A 123 -6.15 23.68 7.20
C PHE A 123 -7.38 23.82 6.31
N PHE A 124 -7.16 24.22 5.06
CA PHE A 124 -8.22 24.56 4.11
C PHE A 124 -8.73 23.30 3.42
N LEU A 125 -9.98 22.95 3.67
CA LEU A 125 -10.68 21.86 2.97
C LEU A 125 -11.08 22.29 1.56
N ASN A 126 -11.29 23.60 1.37
CA ASN A 126 -11.50 24.29 0.10
C ASN A 126 -11.26 25.79 0.30
N SER A 127 -11.46 26.59 -0.75
CA SER A 127 -11.34 28.05 -0.73
C SER A 127 -12.21 28.79 0.32
N THR A 128 -13.24 28.17 0.88
CA THR A 128 -14.20 28.81 1.80
C THR A 128 -14.29 28.17 3.19
N HIS A 129 -13.83 26.93 3.35
CA HIS A 129 -13.95 26.17 4.60
C HIS A 129 -12.58 25.69 5.07
N TYR A 130 -12.32 25.88 6.36
CA TYR A 130 -11.11 25.39 7.03
C TYR A 130 -11.43 24.81 8.40
N ILE A 131 -10.52 24.00 8.91
CA ILE A 131 -10.50 23.47 10.27
C ILE A 131 -9.15 23.80 10.92
N ASP A 132 -9.14 24.10 12.21
CA ASP A 132 -7.89 24.27 12.94
C ASP A 132 -7.33 22.90 13.36
N ILE A 133 -6.06 22.67 13.08
CA ILE A 133 -5.36 21.41 13.36
C ILE A 133 -3.95 21.67 13.90
N ASP A 134 -3.40 20.67 14.58
CA ASP A 134 -2.00 20.68 15.01
C ASP A 134 -1.07 20.65 13.80
N MET A 135 -0.40 21.77 13.54
CA MET A 135 0.53 21.95 12.44
C MET A 135 1.96 21.91 12.96
N MET A 136 2.68 20.86 12.61
CA MET A 136 4.08 20.68 12.94
C MET A 136 4.94 21.60 12.05
N SER A 137 6.06 22.12 12.58
CA SER A 137 6.98 22.94 11.79
C SER A 137 8.46 22.62 12.04
N ASN A 138 9.25 22.66 10.97
CA ASN A 138 10.70 22.47 11.02
C ASN A 138 11.38 23.24 9.87
N LYS A 139 12.61 23.69 10.09
CA LYS A 139 13.49 24.26 9.05
C LYS A 139 14.64 23.31 8.77
N GLY A 140 14.86 22.99 7.50
CA GLY A 140 15.94 22.09 7.11
C GLY A 140 16.23 22.12 5.62
N ARG A 141 17.13 21.23 5.20
CA ARG A 141 17.45 20.98 3.79
C ARG A 141 16.63 19.79 3.30
N TYR A 142 15.74 20.03 2.35
CA TYR A 142 14.87 19.01 1.78
C TYR A 142 14.97 19.02 0.26
N LYS A 143 14.72 17.87 -0.38
CA LYS A 143 14.50 17.87 -1.82
C LYS A 143 13.13 18.47 -2.09
N TYR A 144 13.11 19.46 -2.98
CA TYR A 144 11.94 20.26 -3.26
C TYR A 144 11.97 20.70 -4.73
N TYR A 145 10.80 20.71 -5.36
CA TYR A 145 10.61 21.41 -6.63
C TYR A 145 9.14 21.82 -6.81
N GLU A 146 8.90 22.73 -7.74
CA GLU A 146 7.56 23.13 -8.17
C GLU A 146 7.35 22.65 -9.60
N ASP A 147 6.21 22.03 -9.85
CA ASP A 147 5.80 21.58 -11.17
C ASP A 147 4.69 22.49 -11.69
N THR A 148 4.99 23.26 -12.73
CA THR A 148 4.05 24.21 -13.32
C THR A 148 2.94 23.54 -14.12
N GLU A 149 3.18 22.34 -14.67
CA GLU A 149 2.18 21.60 -15.43
C GLU A 149 1.14 20.99 -14.48
N LEU A 150 1.62 20.43 -13.37
CA LEU A 150 0.77 19.87 -12.31
C LEU A 150 0.21 20.93 -11.34
N LYS A 151 0.71 22.17 -11.39
CA LYS A 151 0.38 23.26 -10.45
C LYS A 151 0.54 22.81 -8.99
N ALA A 152 1.69 22.22 -8.69
CA ALA A 152 1.94 21.62 -7.39
C ALA A 152 3.38 21.73 -6.96
N LYS A 153 3.57 21.72 -5.65
CA LYS A 153 4.86 21.68 -4.98
C LYS A 153 5.12 20.26 -4.50
N PHE A 154 6.34 19.78 -4.71
CA PHE A 154 6.77 18.46 -4.29
C PHE A 154 7.83 18.58 -3.21
N LEU A 155 7.72 17.78 -2.16
CA LEU A 155 8.63 17.76 -1.03
C LEU A 155 8.94 16.31 -0.63
N GLU A 156 10.22 15.98 -0.49
CA GLU A 156 10.66 14.69 0.09
C GLU A 156 11.11 14.92 1.54
N ILE A 157 10.47 14.22 2.48
CA ILE A 157 10.81 14.23 3.90
C ILE A 157 11.35 12.83 4.26
N PRO A 158 12.68 12.67 4.44
CA PRO A 158 13.25 11.37 4.77
C PRO A 158 12.91 10.95 6.20
N TYR A 159 12.70 9.65 6.38
CA TYR A 159 12.76 9.02 7.70
C TYR A 159 14.21 8.76 8.08
N LYS A 160 14.45 8.57 9.37
CA LYS A 160 15.73 8.21 9.94
C LYS A 160 16.22 6.93 9.23
N GLY A 161 17.45 6.97 8.72
CA GLY A 161 18.05 5.89 7.93
C GLY A 161 18.24 6.26 6.47
N ASN A 162 17.43 7.21 5.97
CA ASN A 162 17.45 7.70 4.58
C ASN A 162 17.20 6.62 3.51
N ASP A 163 16.68 5.46 3.90
CA ASP A 163 16.21 4.38 3.03
C ASP A 163 14.72 4.55 2.66
N VAL A 164 13.91 5.13 3.55
CA VAL A 164 12.49 5.44 3.33
C VAL A 164 12.24 6.94 3.47
N SER A 165 11.32 7.47 2.66
CA SER A 165 10.90 8.88 2.72
C SER A 165 9.40 9.03 2.48
N MET A 166 8.82 10.11 3.00
CA MET A 166 7.49 10.57 2.60
C MET A 166 7.62 11.62 1.50
N ILE A 167 6.89 11.42 0.41
CA ILE A 167 6.77 12.39 -0.68
C ILE A 167 5.41 13.06 -0.56
N ILE A 168 5.40 14.39 -0.51
CA ILE A 168 4.20 15.21 -0.44
C ILE A 168 4.06 15.97 -1.75
N ALA A 169 2.96 15.76 -2.46
CA ALA A 169 2.52 16.59 -3.58
C ALA A 169 1.42 17.53 -3.07
N LEU A 170 1.76 18.81 -2.94
CA LEU A 170 0.86 19.85 -2.46
C LEU A 170 0.38 20.70 -3.64
N PRO A 171 -0.89 20.61 -4.06
CA PRO A 171 -1.41 21.46 -5.11
C PRO A 171 -1.40 22.93 -4.69
N ASP A 172 -1.29 23.84 -5.66
CA ASP A 172 -1.28 25.28 -5.39
C ASP A 172 -2.60 25.78 -4.79
N LYS A 173 -3.70 25.09 -5.09
CA LYS A 173 -5.02 25.28 -4.48
C LYS A 173 -5.67 23.94 -4.14
N PRO A 174 -6.53 23.85 -3.11
CA PRO A 174 -7.25 22.61 -2.79
C PRO A 174 -8.01 22.01 -3.98
N GLU A 175 -8.57 22.85 -4.84
CA GLU A 175 -9.36 22.44 -6.00
C GLU A 175 -8.51 21.81 -7.13
N ASP A 176 -7.19 22.06 -7.15
CA ASP A 176 -6.29 21.50 -8.17
C ASP A 176 -5.88 20.04 -7.86
N ILE A 177 -6.38 19.43 -6.77
CA ILE A 177 -6.09 18.04 -6.41
C ILE A 177 -6.45 17.05 -7.52
N TYR A 178 -7.52 17.32 -8.28
CA TYR A 178 -7.94 16.48 -9.40
C TYR A 178 -6.90 16.41 -10.53
N THR A 179 -6.09 17.46 -10.71
CA THR A 179 -5.00 17.45 -11.69
C THR A 179 -3.92 16.45 -11.26
N LEU A 180 -3.63 16.35 -9.96
CA LEU A 180 -2.70 15.37 -9.42
C LEU A 180 -3.25 13.94 -9.54
N GLU A 181 -4.51 13.73 -9.17
CA GLU A 181 -5.16 12.41 -9.24
C GLU A 181 -5.18 11.84 -10.67
N ASN A 182 -5.44 12.68 -11.67
CA ASN A 182 -5.47 12.28 -13.07
C ASN A 182 -4.09 12.09 -13.72
N ASN A 183 -3.00 12.50 -13.05
CA ASN A 183 -1.63 12.41 -13.58
C ASN A 183 -0.71 11.59 -12.64
N MET A 184 -1.27 10.53 -12.05
CA MET A 184 -0.58 9.73 -11.02
C MET A 184 0.77 9.17 -11.48
N ASP A 185 0.91 8.78 -12.76
CA ASP A 185 2.18 8.28 -13.31
C ASP A 185 3.33 9.30 -13.20
N ILE A 186 3.00 10.60 -13.25
CA ILE A 186 3.95 11.70 -13.10
C ILE A 186 4.17 11.99 -11.61
N VAL A 187 3.09 12.02 -10.83
CA VAL A 187 3.15 12.28 -9.37
C VAL A 187 4.01 11.24 -8.64
N LEU A 188 3.94 9.97 -9.06
CA LEU A 188 4.74 8.88 -8.50
C LEU A 188 6.21 8.88 -8.95
N LYS A 189 6.62 9.79 -9.86
CA LYS A 189 7.99 9.93 -10.37
C LYS A 189 8.49 11.37 -10.20
N PRO A 190 8.61 11.85 -8.95
CA PRO A 190 8.97 13.24 -8.70
C PRO A 190 10.38 13.56 -9.19
N LYS A 191 10.54 14.75 -9.80
CA LYS A 191 11.76 15.21 -10.47
C LYS A 191 12.69 15.97 -9.50
N PHE A 192 13.02 15.37 -8.36
CA PHE A 192 13.91 16.00 -7.38
C PHE A 192 15.32 16.16 -7.93
N GLN A 193 15.83 17.40 -7.97
CA GLN A 193 17.18 17.69 -8.47
C GLN A 193 18.14 18.12 -7.37
N TYR A 194 17.70 18.99 -6.46
CA TYR A 194 18.57 19.60 -5.45
C TYR A 194 17.89 19.73 -4.09
N PHE A 195 18.72 19.84 -3.05
CA PHE A 195 18.27 20.18 -1.71
C PHE A 195 18.15 21.70 -1.55
N VAL A 196 17.03 22.16 -1.00
CA VAL A 196 16.75 23.58 -0.72
C VAL A 196 16.55 23.77 0.78
N ASN A 197 17.05 24.88 1.32
CA ASN A 197 16.73 25.31 2.68
C ASN A 197 15.29 25.85 2.71
N ILE A 198 14.38 25.12 3.35
CA ILE A 198 12.96 25.49 3.40
C ILE A 198 12.41 25.29 4.81
N ASN A 199 11.45 26.15 5.16
CA ASN A 199 10.63 25.97 6.35
C ASN A 199 9.38 25.18 5.95
N ILE A 200 9.25 23.96 6.47
CA ILE A 200 8.13 23.08 6.17
C ILE A 200 7.12 23.11 7.30
N ARG A 201 5.84 23.04 6.92
CA ARG A 201 4.72 22.88 7.83
C ARG A 201 3.86 21.75 7.33
N ILE A 202 3.61 20.77 8.18
CA ILE A 202 2.79 19.62 7.85
C ILE A 202 1.80 19.34 8.99
N PRO A 203 0.57 18.94 8.68
CA PRO A 203 -0.37 18.53 9.71
C PRO A 203 0.17 17.32 10.48
N LYS A 204 -0.12 17.24 11.78
CA LYS A 204 0.01 15.99 12.53
C LYS A 204 -1.23 15.14 12.20
N PHE A 205 -1.03 13.94 11.65
CA PHE A 205 -2.14 13.10 11.19
C PHE A 205 -1.91 11.62 11.47
N GLU A 206 -3.01 10.87 11.47
CA GLU A 206 -3.05 9.41 11.48
C GLU A 206 -4.06 8.97 10.41
N VAL A 207 -3.67 8.04 9.53
CA VAL A 207 -4.56 7.49 8.50
C VAL A 207 -4.86 6.04 8.84
N LYS A 208 -6.14 5.71 9.02
CA LYS A 208 -6.65 4.35 9.23
C LYS A 208 -7.69 4.04 8.18
N GLU A 209 -7.41 3.04 7.35
CA GLU A 209 -8.29 2.64 6.24
C GLU A 209 -8.55 1.14 6.29
N SER A 210 -9.79 0.73 6.02
CA SER A 210 -10.18 -0.68 5.92
C SER A 210 -11.00 -0.88 4.65
N ILE A 211 -10.53 -1.77 3.77
CA ILE A 211 -11.14 -1.99 2.46
C ILE A 211 -11.60 -3.44 2.34
N LYS A 212 -12.84 -3.62 1.90
CA LYS A 212 -13.37 -4.95 1.58
C LYS A 212 -12.84 -5.39 0.22
N PHE A 213 -11.84 -6.27 0.24
CA PHE A 213 -11.12 -6.76 -0.94
C PHE A 213 -12.02 -7.31 -2.06
N LYS A 214 -13.16 -7.91 -1.68
CA LYS A 214 -14.20 -8.36 -2.62
C LYS A 214 -14.59 -7.29 -3.65
N LYS A 215 -14.68 -6.02 -3.26
CA LYS A 215 -15.06 -4.93 -4.18
C LYS A 215 -13.98 -4.70 -5.25
N ILE A 216 -12.71 -4.80 -4.88
CA ILE A 216 -11.56 -4.65 -5.79
C ILE A 216 -11.58 -5.79 -6.81
N LEU A 217 -11.72 -7.03 -6.34
CA LEU A 217 -11.80 -8.19 -7.23
C LEU A 217 -12.99 -8.12 -8.20
N GLN A 218 -14.14 -7.59 -7.75
CA GLN A 218 -15.33 -7.43 -8.57
C GLN A 218 -15.18 -6.33 -9.64
N SER A 219 -14.54 -5.20 -9.33
CA SER A 219 -14.27 -4.16 -10.34
C SER A 219 -13.28 -4.63 -11.40
N VAL A 220 -12.42 -5.57 -11.00
CA VAL A 220 -11.35 -6.13 -11.82
C VAL A 220 -11.85 -7.22 -12.79
N SER A 221 -12.78 -8.08 -12.37
CA SER A 221 -13.16 -9.27 -13.14
C SER A 221 -14.21 -9.04 -14.23
N ASN A 222 -14.83 -7.86 -14.31
CA ASN A 222 -15.93 -7.49 -15.23
C ASN A 222 -17.09 -8.51 -15.33
N ARG A 223 -17.19 -9.47 -14.42
CA ARG A 223 -18.23 -10.51 -14.36
C ARG A 223 -18.46 -11.01 -12.94
N PRO A 224 -19.69 -11.44 -12.59
CA PRO A 224 -19.99 -12.03 -11.30
C PRO A 224 -19.56 -13.49 -11.29
N TYR A 225 -18.29 -13.81 -10.97
CA TYR A 225 -17.90 -15.21 -10.84
C TYR A 225 -17.13 -15.53 -9.57
N TYR A 226 -17.52 -16.70 -9.05
CA TYR A 226 -16.77 -17.61 -8.20
C TYR A 226 -15.31 -17.65 -8.64
N LEU A 227 -14.42 -17.11 -7.82
CA LEU A 227 -12.99 -17.40 -7.90
C LEU A 227 -12.83 -18.91 -7.71
N LYS A 228 -12.63 -19.65 -8.80
CA LYS A 228 -12.28 -21.07 -8.74
C LYS A 228 -10.77 -21.15 -8.51
N ILE A 229 -10.35 -20.72 -7.31
CA ILE A 229 -8.97 -20.95 -6.88
C ILE A 229 -8.91 -22.44 -6.57
N LEU A 230 -8.14 -23.19 -7.35
CA LEU A 230 -7.90 -24.61 -7.08
C LEU A 230 -6.85 -24.75 -5.96
N ILE A 231 -7.07 -24.07 -4.82
CA ILE A 231 -6.46 -24.45 -3.54
C ILE A 231 -6.95 -25.86 -3.14
N PHE A 232 -8.04 -26.31 -3.77
CA PHE A 232 -8.85 -27.43 -3.33
C PHE A 232 -8.85 -28.55 -4.36
N GLN A 233 -8.40 -29.74 -3.94
CA GLN A 233 -8.81 -30.97 -4.60
C GLN A 233 -10.31 -31.18 -4.31
N ASN A 234 -11.15 -31.08 -5.34
CA ASN A 234 -12.52 -31.59 -5.24
C ASN A 234 -12.48 -33.11 -5.34
N TYR A 235 -13.08 -33.80 -4.36
CA TYR A 235 -13.58 -35.16 -4.57
C TYR A 235 -15.03 -35.07 -5.05
N SER A 236 -15.24 -35.22 -6.36
CA SER A 236 -16.26 -36.08 -6.98
C SER A 236 -16.07 -36.07 -8.49
#